data_AF-A0A0N8T7T8-F1
#
_entry.id   AF-A0A0N8T7T8-F1
#
_cell.length_a   1.000
_cell.length_b   1.000
_cell.length_c   1.000
_cell.angle_alpha   90.00
_cell.angle_beta   90.00
_cell.angle_gamma   90.00
#
_symmetry.space_group_name_H-M   'P 1'
#
loop_
_entity.id
_entity.type
_entity.pdbx_description
1 polymer ?
#
loop_
_entity_poly.entity_id
_entity_poly.type
_entity_poly.pdbx_seq_one_letter_code
_entity_poly.pdbx_strand_id
1 'polypeptide(L)'
;MKLPKLDGVSLDPKFFSKHIWNADLVYFEGPLLSLYRDEQGADLLYAWLDCTDKSNRWCVIPISRKMLRDYLETQITLRDVFIESSWIAIFHTGSSAKRRNSATLTCWNKLPQEYHPDEDSFLSPDIATEAADKFAEEVSEAYFLGLDGDMYIDDIAAIPKTYQQLYSFHYGLEHLDRVAVRDTLDRLGSSWTGGFSAVHLFTGLNQVTPSIHRPQVMEMLFQSPGHIKLDLLPSLAKRIETSANQIHDSDSFRALEEFYSATYRYFRENNIGGFDDERELQRRSLPDEIVEELSNQVTFFFKLMHWEDYRAQFGSLHIDPLHQLRALLAYYRRLRKLKPYLDSGRLVLGRSMIEPLPPEPST
;
A
#
# COMPACT_ATOMS: atom_id res chain seq x y z
N MET A 1 -38.11 11.29 -10.43
CA MET A 1 -38.12 11.47 -8.95
C MET A 1 -37.34 12.73 -8.59
N LYS A 2 -37.73 13.48 -7.54
CA LYS A 2 -37.00 14.70 -7.12
C LYS A 2 -36.19 14.38 -5.86
N LEU A 3 -34.89 14.61 -5.91
CA LEU A 3 -34.00 14.33 -4.79
C LEU A 3 -34.28 15.26 -3.59
N PRO A 4 -34.19 14.77 -2.34
CA PRO A 4 -34.20 15.57 -1.12
C PRO A 4 -33.33 16.81 -1.15
N LYS A 5 -33.80 17.88 -0.50
CA LYS A 5 -33.02 19.09 -0.28
C LYS A 5 -32.00 18.83 0.84
N LEU A 6 -30.77 19.29 0.63
CA LEU A 6 -29.69 19.17 1.60
C LEU A 6 -29.61 20.43 2.46
N ASP A 7 -29.40 20.26 3.77
CA ASP A 7 -28.93 21.33 4.65
C ASP A 7 -27.42 21.19 4.85
N GLY A 8 -26.69 22.30 4.76
CA GLY A 8 -25.23 22.28 4.83
C GLY A 8 -24.55 23.47 4.18
N VAL A 9 -23.21 23.40 4.14
CA VAL A 9 -22.34 24.43 3.58
C VAL A 9 -21.78 23.95 2.24
N SER A 10 -21.73 24.83 1.24
CA SER A 10 -21.10 24.49 -0.04
C SER A 10 -19.59 24.29 0.13
N LEU A 11 -19.06 23.21 -0.45
CA LEU A 11 -17.63 22.91 -0.51
C LEU A 11 -17.01 23.36 -1.84
N ASP A 12 -15.72 23.67 -1.79
CA ASP A 12 -14.90 23.88 -2.99
C ASP A 12 -14.82 22.57 -3.80
N PRO A 13 -15.08 22.59 -5.12
CA PRO A 13 -14.92 21.42 -5.98
C PRO A 13 -13.55 20.71 -5.88
N LYS A 14 -12.48 21.42 -5.48
CA LYS A 14 -11.14 20.87 -5.26
C LYS A 14 -11.06 19.89 -4.08
N PHE A 15 -12.05 19.88 -3.20
CA PHE A 15 -12.10 18.96 -2.05
C PHE A 15 -11.86 17.50 -2.45
N PHE A 16 -12.41 17.05 -3.59
CA PHE A 16 -12.27 15.67 -4.05
C PHE A 16 -11.15 15.44 -5.08
N SER A 17 -10.29 16.44 -5.31
CA SER A 17 -9.40 16.44 -6.48
C SER A 17 -8.31 15.36 -6.45
N LYS A 18 -8.03 14.79 -5.28
CA LYS A 18 -6.90 13.87 -5.10
C LYS A 18 -7.23 12.69 -4.17
N HIS A 19 -8.49 12.23 -4.21
CA HIS A 19 -8.85 10.97 -3.58
C HIS A 19 -8.50 9.80 -4.52
N ILE A 20 -7.86 8.78 -3.97
CA ILE A 20 -7.40 7.60 -4.69
C ILE A 20 -8.33 6.44 -4.30
N TRP A 21 -8.90 5.78 -5.31
CA TRP A 21 -9.73 4.60 -5.11
C TRP A 21 -8.86 3.42 -4.64
N ASN A 22 -9.38 2.62 -3.71
CA ASN A 22 -8.72 1.42 -3.22
C ASN A 22 -9.48 0.15 -3.63
N ALA A 23 -10.76 0.07 -3.26
CA ALA A 23 -11.62 -1.07 -3.56
C ALA A 23 -13.09 -0.68 -3.49
N ASP A 24 -13.94 -1.44 -4.17
CA ASP A 24 -15.38 -1.42 -3.92
C ASP A 24 -15.69 -2.44 -2.82
N LEU A 25 -16.42 -2.02 -1.79
CA LEU A 25 -16.81 -2.86 -0.66
C LEU A 25 -18.18 -3.53 -0.88
N VAL A 26 -19.08 -2.83 -1.60
CA VAL A 26 -20.41 -3.34 -1.97
C VAL A 26 -20.65 -3.04 -3.45
N TYR A 27 -21.12 -4.04 -4.20
CA TYR A 27 -21.37 -3.93 -5.63
C TYR A 27 -22.72 -4.55 -6.03
N PHE A 28 -23.57 -3.77 -6.70
CA PHE A 28 -24.82 -4.23 -7.29
C PHE A 28 -25.15 -3.40 -8.53
N GLU A 29 -24.98 -3.98 -9.72
CA GLU A 29 -25.08 -3.29 -11.03
C GLU A 29 -24.24 -1.99 -11.10
N GLY A 30 -23.19 -1.91 -10.28
CA GLY A 30 -22.35 -0.74 -10.03
C GLY A 30 -21.89 -0.70 -8.57
N PRO A 31 -20.84 0.09 -8.25
CA PRO A 31 -20.41 0.25 -6.87
C PRO A 31 -21.49 0.98 -6.06
N LEU A 32 -21.78 0.50 -4.86
CA LEU A 32 -22.66 1.16 -3.90
C LEU A 32 -21.89 1.72 -2.70
N LEU A 33 -20.79 1.07 -2.34
CA LEU A 33 -19.89 1.51 -1.29
C LEU A 33 -18.45 1.24 -1.73
N SER A 34 -17.60 2.26 -1.69
CA SER A 34 -16.21 2.14 -2.12
C SER A 34 -15.27 2.78 -1.10
N LEU A 35 -14.14 2.12 -0.86
CA LEU A 35 -13.05 2.63 -0.05
C LEU A 35 -12.13 3.50 -0.90
N TYR A 36 -11.94 4.72 -0.47
CA TYR A 36 -11.02 5.70 -1.01
C TYR A 36 -10.05 6.17 0.06
N ARG A 37 -9.03 6.89 -0.38
CA ARG A 37 -8.04 7.52 0.47
C ARG A 37 -7.80 8.95 0.03
N ASP A 38 -7.62 9.86 0.98
CA ASP A 38 -7.21 11.24 0.69
C ASP A 38 -5.67 11.39 0.55
N GLU A 39 -5.23 12.63 0.31
CA GLU A 39 -3.80 12.96 0.19
C GLU A 39 -3.04 12.81 1.50
N GLN A 40 -3.72 13.06 2.62
CA GLN A 40 -3.16 13.05 3.97
C GLN A 40 -2.99 11.63 4.50
N GLY A 41 -3.67 10.66 3.90
CA GLY A 41 -3.58 9.26 4.24
C GLY A 41 -4.78 8.69 4.97
N ALA A 42 -5.84 9.46 5.15
CA ALA A 42 -7.07 9.05 5.80
C ALA A 42 -7.97 8.28 4.84
N ASP A 43 -8.71 7.32 5.40
CA ASP A 43 -9.66 6.52 4.66
C ASP A 43 -11.01 7.23 4.58
N LEU A 44 -11.65 7.07 3.43
CA LEU A 44 -12.93 7.68 3.08
C LEU A 44 -13.85 6.60 2.50
N LEU A 45 -15.09 6.55 2.94
CA LEU A 45 -16.13 5.77 2.26
C LEU A 45 -16.91 6.65 1.30
N TYR A 46 -17.01 6.19 0.07
CA TYR A 46 -17.90 6.73 -0.94
C TYR A 46 -19.15 5.86 -1.00
N ALA A 47 -20.29 6.38 -0.54
CA ALA A 47 -21.55 5.65 -0.55
C ALA A 47 -22.52 6.27 -1.57
N TRP A 48 -23.11 5.42 -2.41
CA TRP A 48 -24.21 5.80 -3.29
C TRP A 48 -25.46 6.02 -2.44
N LEU A 49 -26.19 7.11 -2.71
CA LEU A 49 -27.39 7.47 -1.97
C LEU A 49 -28.67 7.28 -2.78
N ASP A 50 -28.72 7.87 -3.98
CA ASP A 50 -29.95 7.95 -4.78
C ASP A 50 -29.64 8.40 -6.21
N CYS A 51 -30.60 8.29 -7.12
CA CYS A 51 -30.45 8.76 -8.48
C CYS A 51 -31.70 9.46 -9.04
N THR A 52 -31.48 10.14 -10.16
CA THR A 52 -32.52 10.58 -11.08
C THR A 52 -32.13 10.12 -12.47
N ASP A 53 -33.03 10.28 -13.45
CA ASP A 53 -32.77 9.98 -14.86
C ASP A 53 -31.52 10.68 -15.44
N LYS A 54 -30.97 11.69 -14.75
CA LYS A 54 -29.86 12.53 -15.23
C LYS A 54 -28.64 12.55 -14.32
N SER A 55 -28.73 12.03 -13.10
CA SER A 55 -27.64 12.14 -12.13
C SER A 55 -27.71 11.10 -11.03
N ASN A 56 -26.53 10.71 -10.53
CA ASN A 56 -26.40 9.95 -9.29
C ASN A 56 -25.99 10.90 -8.17
N ARG A 57 -26.44 10.60 -6.94
CA ARG A 57 -26.06 11.27 -5.71
C ARG A 57 -25.22 10.33 -4.88
N TRP A 58 -24.10 10.86 -4.42
CA TRP A 58 -23.11 10.15 -3.62
C TRP A 58 -22.78 10.96 -2.38
N CYS A 59 -22.31 10.29 -1.34
CA CYS A 59 -21.68 10.94 -0.20
C CYS A 59 -20.28 10.40 0.04
N VAL A 60 -19.47 11.21 0.71
CA VAL A 60 -18.14 10.87 1.20
C VAL A 60 -18.14 11.03 2.71
N ILE A 61 -17.59 10.04 3.40
CA ILE A 61 -17.57 9.94 4.86
C ILE A 61 -16.16 9.55 5.30
N PRO A 62 -15.49 10.32 6.18
CA PRO A 62 -14.24 9.88 6.77
C PRO A 62 -14.47 8.68 7.67
N ILE A 63 -13.57 7.70 7.61
CA ILE A 63 -13.63 6.52 8.48
C ILE A 63 -12.26 6.30 9.13
N SER A 64 -12.26 6.02 10.43
CA SER A 64 -11.04 5.66 11.14
C SER A 64 -10.63 4.22 10.84
N ARG A 65 -9.33 3.88 10.98
CA ARG A 65 -8.84 2.50 10.83
C ARG A 65 -9.64 1.51 11.66
N LYS A 66 -9.92 1.86 12.92
CA LYS A 66 -10.70 1.02 13.84
C LYS A 66 -12.13 0.80 13.33
N MET A 67 -12.84 1.86 12.98
CA MET A 67 -14.22 1.72 12.49
C MET A 67 -14.28 0.96 11.16
N LEU A 68 -13.30 1.15 10.28
CA LEU A 68 -13.23 0.39 9.03
C LEU A 68 -13.04 -1.10 9.31
N ARG A 69 -12.14 -1.47 10.23
CA ARG A 69 -11.96 -2.84 10.69
C ARG A 69 -13.24 -3.41 11.30
N ASP A 70 -13.84 -2.69 12.25
CA ASP A 70 -15.08 -3.11 12.92
C ASP A 70 -16.23 -3.30 11.91
N TYR A 71 -16.33 -2.46 10.87
CA TYR A 71 -17.35 -2.58 9.82
C TYR A 71 -17.09 -3.79 8.90
N LEU A 72 -15.85 -4.00 8.47
CA LEU A 72 -15.44 -5.16 7.66
C LEU A 72 -15.67 -6.47 8.40
N GLU A 73 -15.49 -6.48 9.73
CA GLU A 73 -15.71 -7.64 10.59
C GLU A 73 -17.15 -7.77 11.10
N THR A 74 -18.09 -7.00 10.53
CA THR A 74 -19.53 -7.01 10.88
C THR A 74 -19.84 -6.70 12.35
N GLN A 75 -18.93 -6.01 13.05
CA GLN A 75 -19.10 -5.60 14.44
C GLN A 75 -19.92 -4.31 14.59
N ILE A 76 -19.87 -3.44 13.58
CA ILE A 76 -20.69 -2.22 13.48
C ILE A 76 -21.39 -2.17 12.12
N THR A 77 -22.44 -1.35 12.04
CA THR A 77 -23.21 -1.12 10.82
C THR A 77 -22.70 0.09 10.03
N LEU A 78 -23.11 0.21 8.77
CA LEU A 78 -22.87 1.43 7.99
C LEU A 78 -23.57 2.64 8.65
N ARG A 79 -24.72 2.43 9.31
CA ARG A 79 -25.39 3.46 10.09
C ARG A 79 -24.53 3.99 11.22
N ASP A 80 -23.85 3.12 11.97
CA ASP A 80 -22.92 3.54 13.03
C ASP A 80 -21.77 4.40 12.45
N VAL A 81 -21.27 4.02 11.27
CA VAL A 81 -20.26 4.83 10.56
C VAL A 81 -20.78 6.22 10.21
N PHE A 82 -22.03 6.34 9.76
CA PHE A 82 -22.65 7.64 9.46
C PHE A 82 -22.87 8.48 10.73
N ILE A 83 -23.30 7.86 11.82
CA ILE A 83 -23.59 8.53 13.11
C ILE A 83 -22.32 9.13 13.70
N GLU A 84 -21.25 8.34 13.77
CA GLU A 84 -19.97 8.74 14.37
C GLU A 84 -19.13 9.64 13.45
N SER A 85 -19.55 9.82 12.19
CA SER A 85 -18.81 10.64 11.26
C SER A 85 -18.79 12.12 11.65
N SER A 86 -17.58 12.67 11.70
CA SER A 86 -17.37 14.11 11.91
C SER A 86 -17.98 14.99 10.81
N TRP A 87 -18.11 14.48 9.59
CA TRP A 87 -18.71 15.20 8.47
C TRP A 87 -19.18 14.27 7.35
N ILE A 88 -20.14 14.73 6.56
CA ILE A 88 -20.64 14.01 5.37
C ILE A 88 -20.64 15.00 4.20
N ALA A 89 -19.94 14.69 3.12
CA ALA A 89 -19.90 15.54 1.92
C ALA A 89 -20.73 14.90 0.79
N ILE A 90 -21.82 15.55 0.39
CA ILE A 90 -22.75 15.02 -0.62
C ILE A 90 -22.52 15.73 -1.96
N PHE A 91 -22.40 14.96 -3.03
CA PHE A 91 -22.18 15.48 -4.38
C PHE A 91 -23.02 14.72 -5.41
N HIS A 92 -23.13 15.31 -6.60
CA HIS A 92 -23.79 14.68 -7.73
C HIS A 92 -22.80 14.41 -8.85
N THR A 93 -22.96 13.26 -9.49
CA THR A 93 -22.35 12.95 -10.77
C THR A 93 -23.44 13.03 -11.83
N GLY A 94 -23.26 13.86 -12.85
CA GLY A 94 -24.14 13.86 -14.02
C GLY A 94 -23.85 12.65 -14.93
N SER A 95 -24.48 12.63 -16.11
CA SER A 95 -24.18 11.66 -17.20
C SER A 95 -22.74 11.69 -17.72
N SER A 96 -21.89 12.58 -17.22
CA SER A 96 -20.44 12.56 -17.40
C SER A 96 -19.74 12.63 -16.04
N ALA A 97 -18.91 11.62 -15.73
CA ALA A 97 -18.14 11.52 -14.49
C ALA A 97 -17.21 12.72 -14.21
N LYS A 98 -16.95 13.57 -15.21
CA LYS A 98 -16.02 14.72 -15.13
C LYS A 98 -16.66 16.03 -14.65
N ARG A 99 -17.99 16.13 -14.55
CA ARG A 99 -18.67 17.31 -13.97
C ARG A 99 -19.16 16.96 -12.56
N ARG A 100 -18.31 17.19 -11.55
CA ARG A 100 -18.74 17.21 -10.16
C ARG A 100 -19.37 18.58 -9.88
N ASN A 101 -20.66 18.60 -9.57
CA ASN A 101 -21.30 19.81 -9.05
C ASN A 101 -20.71 20.14 -7.67
N SER A 102 -20.85 21.38 -7.22
CA SER A 102 -20.48 21.82 -5.86
C SER A 102 -21.05 20.84 -4.82
N ALA A 103 -20.20 20.29 -3.97
CA ALA A 103 -20.66 19.41 -2.90
C ALA A 103 -21.23 20.20 -1.73
N THR A 104 -22.08 19.55 -0.95
CA THR A 104 -22.65 20.08 0.29
C THR A 104 -22.06 19.33 1.47
N LEU A 105 -21.39 20.04 2.37
CA LEU A 105 -20.94 19.51 3.66
C LEU A 105 -22.10 19.55 4.66
N THR A 106 -22.40 18.41 5.25
CA THR A 106 -23.44 18.22 6.25
C THR A 106 -22.96 17.26 7.35
N CYS A 107 -23.85 16.86 8.24
CA CYS A 107 -23.61 15.85 9.26
C CYS A 107 -24.85 14.98 9.44
N TRP A 108 -24.73 13.88 10.19
CA TRP A 108 -25.82 12.94 10.49
C TRP A 108 -27.14 13.64 10.86
N ASN A 109 -27.10 14.55 11.83
CA ASN A 109 -28.28 15.25 12.36
C ASN A 109 -29.02 16.13 11.34
N LYS A 110 -28.36 16.47 10.23
CA LYS A 110 -28.89 17.32 9.16
C LYS A 110 -29.15 16.55 7.87
N LEU A 111 -28.78 15.27 7.84
CA LEU A 111 -28.98 14.40 6.71
C LEU A 111 -30.48 14.05 6.62
N PRO A 112 -31.11 14.17 5.43
CA PRO A 112 -32.49 13.70 5.24
C PRO A 112 -32.64 12.25 5.68
N GLN A 113 -33.76 11.94 6.35
CA GLN A 113 -34.02 10.60 6.89
C GLN A 113 -34.00 9.52 5.80
N GLU A 114 -34.38 9.86 4.58
CA GLU A 114 -34.35 8.98 3.40
C GLU A 114 -32.93 8.51 3.01
N TYR A 115 -31.88 9.14 3.55
CA TYR A 115 -30.48 8.76 3.32
C TYR A 115 -29.82 8.13 4.55
N HIS A 116 -30.59 7.84 5.59
CA HIS A 116 -30.08 7.11 6.75
C HIS A 116 -29.96 5.63 6.37
N PRO A 117 -28.78 5.01 6.52
CA PRO A 117 -28.68 3.56 6.38
C PRO A 117 -29.60 2.84 7.38
N ASP A 118 -30.02 1.63 7.00
CA ASP A 118 -30.84 0.78 7.86
C ASP A 118 -30.10 0.38 9.14
N GLU A 119 -30.85 0.04 10.19
CA GLU A 119 -30.29 -0.32 11.50
C GLU A 119 -29.51 -1.63 11.47
N ASP A 120 -29.71 -2.47 10.46
CA ASP A 120 -29.03 -3.73 10.20
C ASP A 120 -28.13 -3.67 8.96
N SER A 121 -27.67 -2.47 8.59
CA SER A 121 -26.75 -2.21 7.46
C SER A 121 -25.32 -2.72 7.70
N PHE A 122 -25.18 -3.96 8.15
CA PHE A 122 -23.91 -4.68 8.21
C PHE A 122 -23.40 -4.98 6.81
N LEU A 123 -22.08 -5.15 6.70
CA LEU A 123 -21.47 -5.68 5.48
C LEU A 123 -21.73 -7.20 5.40
N SER A 124 -22.94 -7.59 4.97
CA SER A 124 -23.29 -9.00 4.88
C SER A 124 -22.51 -9.70 3.75
N PRO A 125 -22.21 -11.01 3.89
CA PRO A 125 -21.52 -11.77 2.85
C PRO A 125 -22.22 -11.76 1.49
N ASP A 126 -23.54 -11.59 1.46
CA ASP A 126 -24.34 -11.59 0.22
C ASP A 126 -24.13 -10.32 -0.63
N ILE A 127 -23.64 -9.23 -0.02
CA ILE A 127 -23.41 -7.94 -0.69
C ILE A 127 -21.94 -7.53 -0.73
N ALA A 128 -21.11 -8.16 0.10
CA ALA A 128 -19.68 -7.92 0.17
C ALA A 128 -19.00 -8.32 -1.15
N THR A 129 -18.01 -7.54 -1.55
CA THR A 129 -17.13 -7.92 -2.66
C THR A 129 -16.01 -8.83 -2.16
N GLU A 130 -15.39 -9.58 -3.07
CA GLU A 130 -14.18 -10.37 -2.76
C GLU A 130 -13.05 -9.50 -2.16
N ALA A 131 -12.96 -8.23 -2.56
CA ALA A 131 -11.98 -7.31 -2.00
C ALA A 131 -12.28 -6.99 -0.52
N ALA A 132 -13.56 -6.84 -0.17
CA ALA A 132 -13.98 -6.60 1.21
C ALA A 132 -13.74 -7.83 2.10
N ASP A 133 -14.04 -9.03 1.60
CA ASP A 133 -13.78 -10.28 2.30
C ASP A 133 -12.28 -10.44 2.58
N LYS A 134 -11.43 -10.23 1.57
CA LYS A 134 -9.97 -10.27 1.74
C LYS A 134 -9.48 -9.26 2.76
N PHE A 135 -10.07 -8.07 2.83
CA PHE A 135 -9.71 -7.08 3.84
C PHE A 135 -10.09 -7.52 5.25
N ALA A 136 -11.24 -8.18 5.41
CA ALA A 136 -11.66 -8.72 6.70
C ALA A 136 -10.75 -9.87 7.16
N GLU A 137 -10.35 -10.76 6.25
CA GLU A 137 -9.46 -11.91 6.54
C GLU A 137 -8.01 -11.51 6.87
N GLU A 138 -7.52 -10.42 6.29
CA GLU A 138 -6.16 -9.92 6.50
C GLU A 138 -6.02 -9.18 7.85
N VAL A 139 -5.74 -9.96 8.89
CA VAL A 139 -5.54 -9.44 10.25
C VAL A 139 -4.12 -8.91 10.45
N SER A 140 -4.01 -7.71 11.01
CA SER A 140 -2.73 -7.13 11.42
C SER A 140 -2.38 -7.52 12.85
N GLU A 141 -1.10 -7.68 13.13
CA GLU A 141 -0.60 -8.03 14.46
C GLU A 141 0.54 -7.10 14.89
N ALA A 142 0.82 -7.14 16.19
CA ALA A 142 1.94 -6.43 16.77
C ALA A 142 3.27 -7.02 16.29
N TYR A 143 4.13 -6.16 15.77
CA TYR A 143 5.45 -6.50 15.28
C TYR A 143 6.49 -5.53 15.81
N PHE A 144 7.66 -6.04 16.21
CA PHE A 144 8.69 -5.22 16.83
C PHE A 144 9.87 -4.96 15.88
N LEU A 145 10.28 -3.70 15.84
CA LEU A 145 11.64 -3.32 15.48
C LEU A 145 12.40 -3.08 16.80
N GLY A 146 13.10 -4.09 17.28
CA GLY A 146 13.95 -3.99 18.46
C GLY A 146 15.15 -3.10 18.19
N LEU A 147 15.46 -2.21 19.12
CA LEU A 147 16.50 -1.21 18.98
C LEU A 147 17.48 -1.32 20.15
N ASP A 148 18.77 -1.19 19.86
CA ASP A 148 19.81 -1.26 20.88
C ASP A 148 21.05 -0.42 20.50
N GLY A 149 21.91 -0.19 21.49
CA GLY A 149 23.16 0.54 21.37
C GLY A 149 22.99 2.05 21.18
N ASP A 150 24.09 2.71 20.81
CA ASP A 150 24.14 4.14 20.55
C ASP A 150 23.57 4.43 19.15
N MET A 151 22.35 4.97 19.10
CA MET A 151 21.69 5.41 17.87
C MET A 151 21.58 6.93 17.83
N TYR A 152 21.84 7.50 16.67
CA TYR A 152 21.55 8.90 16.41
C TYR A 152 20.07 9.08 16.04
N ILE A 153 19.56 10.31 16.19
CA ILE A 153 18.19 10.66 15.76
C ILE A 153 17.97 10.31 14.28
N ASP A 154 18.99 10.48 13.45
CA ASP A 154 18.92 10.12 12.03
C ASP A 154 18.74 8.61 11.81
N ASP A 155 19.33 7.76 12.66
CA ASP A 155 19.15 6.31 12.62
C ASP A 155 17.71 5.95 12.98
N ILE A 156 17.20 6.55 14.07
CA ILE A 156 15.85 6.37 14.59
C ILE A 156 14.80 6.79 13.57
N ALA A 157 15.06 7.83 12.77
CA ALA A 157 14.18 8.26 11.68
C ALA A 157 14.32 7.38 10.43
N ALA A 158 15.53 6.91 10.12
CA ALA A 158 15.83 6.17 8.89
C ALA A 158 15.32 4.73 8.90
N ILE A 159 15.42 4.03 10.04
CA ILE A 159 14.99 2.63 10.19
C ILE A 159 13.50 2.44 9.87
N PRO A 160 12.55 3.07 10.58
CA PRO A 160 11.11 2.87 10.34
C PRO A 160 10.70 3.33 8.94
N LYS A 161 11.30 4.41 8.43
CA LYS A 161 11.07 4.88 7.06
C LYS A 161 11.53 3.85 6.01
N THR A 162 12.71 3.26 6.20
CA THR A 162 13.23 2.23 5.30
C THR A 162 12.36 0.98 5.39
N TYR A 163 11.99 0.57 6.60
CA TYR A 163 11.10 -0.57 6.83
C TYR A 163 9.74 -0.39 6.15
N GLN A 164 9.11 0.79 6.28
CA GLN A 164 7.86 1.11 5.61
C GLN A 164 7.98 0.98 4.08
N GLN A 165 9.10 1.41 3.49
CA GLN A 165 9.33 1.25 2.06
C GLN A 165 9.42 -0.22 1.67
N LEU A 166 10.19 -1.03 2.40
CA LEU A 166 10.28 -2.47 2.14
C LEU A 166 8.91 -3.15 2.29
N TYR A 167 8.13 -2.75 3.29
CA TYR A 167 6.77 -3.22 3.50
C TYR A 167 5.84 -2.87 2.34
N SER A 168 5.79 -1.62 1.91
CA SER A 168 4.95 -1.22 0.78
C SER A 168 5.33 -1.94 -0.52
N PHE A 169 6.60 -2.27 -0.70
CA PHE A 169 7.03 -3.08 -1.84
C PHE A 169 6.49 -4.51 -1.77
N HIS A 170 6.65 -5.18 -0.62
CA HIS A 170 6.10 -6.52 -0.39
C HIS A 170 4.58 -6.56 -0.49
N TYR A 171 3.90 -5.56 0.04
CA TYR A 171 2.47 -5.37 -0.16
C TYR A 171 2.09 -5.30 -1.65
N GLY A 172 2.88 -4.57 -2.43
CA GLY A 172 2.70 -4.47 -3.86
C GLY A 172 2.84 -5.80 -4.60
N LEU A 173 3.69 -6.72 -4.11
CA LEU A 173 3.92 -8.02 -4.71
C LEU A 173 2.88 -9.08 -4.29
N GLU A 174 2.50 -9.09 -3.01
CA GLU A 174 1.54 -10.05 -2.46
C GLU A 174 0.11 -9.76 -2.96
N HIS A 175 -0.23 -8.49 -3.19
CA HIS A 175 -1.59 -8.05 -3.51
C HIS A 175 -1.75 -7.60 -4.97
N LEU A 176 -1.05 -8.25 -5.91
CA LEU A 176 -1.11 -7.96 -7.35
C LEU A 176 -2.47 -8.26 -7.99
N ASP A 177 -3.30 -9.06 -7.33
CA ASP A 177 -4.69 -9.31 -7.70
C ASP A 177 -5.58 -8.06 -7.48
N ARG A 178 -5.19 -7.16 -6.57
CA ARG A 178 -5.91 -5.91 -6.33
C ARG A 178 -5.68 -4.93 -7.47
N VAL A 179 -6.77 -4.51 -8.11
CA VAL A 179 -6.75 -3.58 -9.26
C VAL A 179 -5.98 -2.30 -8.94
N ALA A 180 -6.22 -1.67 -7.78
CA ALA A 180 -5.52 -0.44 -7.40
C ALA A 180 -3.99 -0.61 -7.30
N VAL A 181 -3.54 -1.77 -6.80
CA VAL A 181 -2.12 -2.10 -6.67
C VAL A 181 -1.50 -2.37 -8.03
N ARG A 182 -2.12 -3.26 -8.81
CA ARG A 182 -1.66 -3.61 -10.17
C ARG A 182 -1.57 -2.39 -11.07
N ASP A 183 -2.63 -1.59 -11.15
CA ASP A 183 -2.68 -0.40 -11.99
C ASP A 183 -1.63 0.63 -11.57
N THR A 184 -1.35 0.72 -10.26
CA THR A 184 -0.29 1.58 -9.73
C THR A 184 1.09 1.09 -10.16
N LEU A 185 1.35 -0.22 -10.11
CA LEU A 185 2.60 -0.81 -10.56
C LEU A 185 2.80 -0.68 -12.07
N ASP A 186 1.79 -1.00 -12.87
CA ASP A 186 1.83 -0.86 -14.33
C ASP A 186 2.12 0.59 -14.73
N ARG A 187 1.47 1.56 -14.09
CA ARG A 187 1.72 2.99 -14.31
C ARG A 187 3.13 3.41 -13.92
N LEU A 188 3.63 2.97 -12.75
CA LEU A 188 4.96 3.37 -12.25
C LEU A 188 6.10 2.67 -12.99
N GLY A 189 5.87 1.44 -13.48
CA GLY A 189 6.81 0.68 -14.28
C GLY A 189 6.95 1.23 -15.70
N SER A 190 5.83 1.58 -16.34
CA SER A 190 5.83 2.12 -17.71
C SER A 190 6.43 3.53 -17.84
N SER A 191 6.42 4.32 -16.76
CA SER A 191 6.95 5.69 -16.75
C SER A 191 8.34 5.81 -16.11
N TRP A 192 9.15 4.76 -16.10
CA TRP A 192 10.39 4.76 -15.34
C TRP A 192 11.49 5.64 -15.95
N THR A 193 11.68 6.80 -15.35
CA THR A 193 12.66 7.85 -15.66
C THR A 193 13.84 7.88 -14.67
N GLY A 194 14.35 6.70 -14.27
CA GLY A 194 15.53 6.59 -13.41
C GLY A 194 15.28 6.72 -11.90
N GLY A 195 16.23 7.30 -11.15
CA GLY A 195 16.21 7.35 -9.68
C GLY A 195 14.98 8.00 -9.06
N PHE A 196 14.37 8.98 -9.75
CA PHE A 196 13.09 9.59 -9.34
C PHE A 196 11.94 8.57 -9.37
N SER A 197 11.91 7.69 -10.36
CA SER A 197 10.90 6.63 -10.48
C SER A 197 11.04 5.58 -9.38
N ALA A 198 12.28 5.32 -8.93
CA ALA A 198 12.50 4.49 -7.75
C ALA A 198 12.00 5.12 -6.45
N VAL A 199 11.75 6.44 -6.35
CA VAL A 199 11.10 7.05 -5.18
C VAL A 199 9.58 6.99 -5.32
N HIS A 200 9.08 7.27 -6.54
CA HIS A 200 7.66 7.20 -6.85
C HIS A 200 7.08 5.80 -6.75
N LEU A 201 7.85 4.75 -7.06
CA LEU A 201 7.44 3.36 -6.88
C LEU A 201 6.95 3.10 -5.44
N PHE A 202 7.79 3.35 -4.44
CA PHE A 202 7.47 3.05 -3.05
C PHE A 202 6.43 4.01 -2.48
N THR A 203 6.47 5.29 -2.89
CA THR A 203 5.47 6.27 -2.48
C THR A 203 4.08 5.90 -3.03
N GLY A 204 4.02 5.49 -4.30
CA GLY A 204 2.80 5.06 -4.98
C GLY A 204 2.25 3.76 -4.40
N LEU A 205 3.10 2.77 -4.14
CA LEU A 205 2.69 1.54 -3.46
C LEU A 205 2.15 1.81 -2.06
N ASN A 206 2.83 2.66 -1.29
CA ASN A 206 2.34 3.09 0.02
C ASN A 206 1.01 3.84 -0.06
N GLN A 207 0.71 4.53 -1.17
CA GLN A 207 -0.57 5.21 -1.40
C GLN A 207 -1.74 4.23 -1.56
N VAL A 208 -1.51 3.11 -2.24
CA VAL A 208 -2.53 2.07 -2.48
C VAL A 208 -2.64 1.01 -1.39
N THR A 209 -1.75 1.02 -0.40
CA THR A 209 -1.96 0.24 0.84
C THR A 209 -3.09 0.87 1.67
N PRO A 210 -4.24 0.18 1.87
CA PRO A 210 -5.35 0.65 2.71
C PRO A 210 -4.90 0.83 4.16
N SER A 211 -5.56 1.72 4.91
CA SER A 211 -5.05 2.08 6.24
C SER A 211 -5.01 0.91 7.21
N ILE A 212 -5.94 -0.04 7.11
CA ILE A 212 -6.01 -1.26 7.92
C ILE A 212 -4.80 -2.20 7.76
N HIS A 213 -4.06 -2.08 6.65
CA HIS A 213 -2.88 -2.90 6.36
C HIS A 213 -1.59 -2.09 6.35
N ARG A 214 -1.66 -0.77 6.46
CA ARG A 214 -0.46 0.07 6.50
C ARG A 214 0.23 -0.09 7.85
N PRO A 215 1.57 -0.14 7.93
CA PRO A 215 2.25 -0.17 9.22
C PRO A 215 1.89 1.07 10.05
N GLN A 216 1.34 0.85 11.24
CA GLN A 216 1.01 1.90 12.19
C GLN A 216 1.88 1.76 13.43
N VAL A 217 2.45 2.87 13.91
CA VAL A 217 3.18 2.88 15.17
C VAL A 217 2.18 2.79 16.33
N MET A 218 2.28 1.73 17.11
CA MET A 218 1.51 1.50 18.33
C MET A 218 2.24 2.05 19.55
N GLU A 219 3.56 1.88 19.59
CA GLU A 219 4.41 2.26 20.71
C GLU A 219 5.84 2.57 20.22
N MET A 220 6.52 3.49 20.89
CA MET A 220 7.95 3.75 20.70
C MET A 220 8.63 3.91 22.06
N LEU A 221 9.62 3.06 22.32
CA LEU A 221 10.50 3.14 23.47
C LEU A 221 11.93 3.37 22.97
N PHE A 222 12.43 4.60 23.15
CA PHE A 222 13.77 5.01 22.71
C PHE A 222 14.87 4.78 23.76
N GLN A 223 14.55 4.10 24.86
CA GLN A 223 15.58 3.64 25.78
C GLN A 223 16.49 2.62 25.08
N SER A 224 17.71 2.47 25.56
CA SER A 224 18.64 1.45 25.04
C SER A 224 18.81 0.41 26.15
N PRO A 225 18.30 -0.83 25.99
CA PRO A 225 17.53 -1.35 24.86
C PRO A 225 16.08 -0.80 24.79
N GLY A 226 15.50 -0.79 23.59
CA GLY A 226 14.16 -0.25 23.28
C GLY A 226 13.53 -0.89 22.05
N HIS A 227 12.44 -0.31 21.54
CA HIS A 227 11.77 -0.80 20.33
C HIS A 227 10.81 0.22 19.68
N ILE A 228 10.46 -0.04 18.43
CA ILE A 228 9.27 0.51 17.77
C ILE A 228 8.28 -0.64 17.56
N LYS A 229 7.10 -0.55 18.17
CA LYS A 229 6.01 -1.52 18.02
C LYS A 229 5.09 -1.06 16.91
N LEU A 230 4.92 -1.91 15.92
CA LEU A 230 4.11 -1.67 14.73
C LEU A 230 2.88 -2.58 14.75
N ASP A 231 1.78 -2.13 14.16
CA ASP A 231 0.62 -2.95 13.79
C ASP A 231 0.58 -3.10 12.26
N LEU A 232 0.79 -4.32 11.76
CA LEU A 232 0.99 -4.62 10.34
C LEU A 232 0.69 -6.10 10.00
N LEU A 233 0.68 -6.46 8.71
CA LEU A 233 0.45 -7.84 8.27
C LEU A 233 1.66 -8.74 8.61
N PRO A 234 1.49 -9.84 9.38
CA PRO A 234 2.58 -10.71 9.80
C PRO A 234 3.30 -11.37 8.63
N SER A 235 2.56 -11.79 7.60
CA SER A 235 3.11 -12.43 6.41
C SER A 235 4.15 -11.53 5.72
N LEU A 236 3.83 -10.25 5.55
CA LEU A 236 4.74 -9.28 4.93
C LEU A 236 5.94 -8.95 5.81
N ALA A 237 5.73 -8.90 7.14
CA ALA A 237 6.83 -8.76 8.10
C ALA A 237 7.83 -9.91 7.94
N LYS A 238 7.31 -11.14 7.83
CA LYS A 238 8.13 -12.34 7.65
C LYS A 238 8.92 -12.31 6.35
N ARG A 239 8.35 -11.78 5.26
CA ARG A 239 9.09 -11.58 4.00
C ARG A 239 10.28 -10.65 4.17
N ILE A 240 10.10 -9.55 4.91
CA ILE A 240 11.19 -8.61 5.20
C ILE A 240 12.24 -9.27 6.09
N GLU A 241 11.86 -10.05 7.10
CA GLU A 241 12.81 -10.83 7.91
C GLU A 241 13.64 -11.78 7.05
N THR A 242 12.99 -12.57 6.18
CA THR A 242 13.68 -13.50 5.27
C THR A 242 14.69 -12.75 4.40
N SER A 243 14.31 -11.61 3.84
CA SER A 243 15.21 -10.77 3.04
C SER A 243 16.33 -10.14 3.87
N ALA A 244 16.04 -9.70 5.10
CA ALA A 244 17.03 -9.18 6.03
C ALA A 244 18.06 -10.25 6.41
N ASN A 245 17.64 -11.50 6.56
CA ASN A 245 18.54 -12.63 6.80
C ASN A 245 19.49 -12.86 5.61
N GLN A 246 19.03 -12.69 4.37
CA GLN A 246 19.90 -12.80 3.19
C GLN A 246 21.02 -11.76 3.15
N ILE A 247 20.79 -10.55 3.66
CA ILE A 247 21.85 -9.51 3.74
C ILE A 247 22.69 -9.62 5.02
N HIS A 248 22.19 -10.30 6.05
CA HIS A 248 22.93 -10.52 7.29
C HIS A 248 23.90 -11.70 7.15
N ASP A 249 23.49 -12.78 6.51
CA ASP A 249 24.36 -13.92 6.17
C ASP A 249 25.48 -13.49 5.20
N SER A 250 26.72 -13.88 5.50
CA SER A 250 27.89 -13.41 4.76
C SER A 250 28.00 -13.99 3.35
N ASP A 251 27.62 -15.25 3.15
CA ASP A 251 27.71 -15.91 1.85
C ASP A 251 26.59 -15.44 0.93
N SER A 252 25.34 -15.38 1.44
CA SER A 252 24.21 -14.79 0.72
C SER A 252 24.45 -13.33 0.37
N PHE A 253 24.98 -12.52 1.30
CA PHE A 253 25.28 -11.12 1.03
C PHE A 253 26.35 -10.96 -0.06
N ARG A 254 27.40 -11.79 -0.05
CA ARG A 254 28.40 -11.79 -1.13
C ARG A 254 27.76 -12.11 -2.48
N ALA A 255 26.90 -13.13 -2.56
CA ALA A 255 26.20 -13.49 -3.79
C ALA A 255 25.29 -12.34 -4.30
N LEU A 256 24.60 -11.63 -3.40
CA LEU A 256 23.79 -10.46 -3.73
C LEU A 256 24.63 -9.27 -4.24
N GLU A 257 25.78 -8.99 -3.63
CA GLU A 257 26.68 -7.93 -4.10
C GLU A 257 27.35 -8.28 -5.44
N GLU A 258 27.70 -9.55 -5.65
CA GLU A 258 28.20 -10.06 -6.93
C GLU A 258 27.13 -9.93 -8.02
N PHE A 259 25.90 -10.35 -7.74
CA PHE A 259 24.76 -10.18 -8.65
C PHE A 259 24.54 -8.70 -8.99
N TYR A 260 24.44 -7.85 -7.96
CA TYR A 260 24.24 -6.41 -8.15
C TYR A 260 25.33 -5.81 -9.03
N SER A 261 26.60 -6.12 -8.75
CA SER A 261 27.74 -5.60 -9.51
C SER A 261 27.78 -6.14 -10.95
N ALA A 262 27.43 -7.42 -11.14
CA ALA A 262 27.38 -8.06 -12.45
C ALA A 262 26.25 -7.48 -13.32
N THR A 263 25.05 -7.26 -12.76
CA THR A 263 23.94 -6.61 -13.48
C THR A 263 24.31 -5.20 -13.95
N TYR A 264 24.96 -4.39 -13.10
CA TYR A 264 25.41 -3.05 -13.52
C TYR A 264 26.54 -3.08 -14.55
N ARG A 265 27.40 -4.11 -14.51
CA ARG A 265 28.40 -4.34 -15.56
C ARG A 265 27.72 -4.67 -16.88
N TYR A 266 26.75 -5.60 -16.84
CA TYR A 266 25.94 -5.98 -17.99
C TYR A 266 25.20 -4.77 -18.60
N PHE A 267 24.63 -3.89 -17.77
CA PHE A 267 24.02 -2.65 -18.26
C PHE A 267 25.01 -1.79 -19.04
N ARG A 268 26.21 -1.56 -18.50
CA ARG A 268 27.25 -0.76 -19.18
C ARG A 268 27.73 -1.39 -20.49
N GLU A 269 27.99 -2.70 -20.48
CA GLU A 269 28.46 -3.44 -21.67
C GLU A 269 27.43 -3.41 -22.81
N ASN A 270 26.14 -3.35 -22.47
CA ASN A 270 25.04 -3.32 -23.44
C ASN A 270 24.48 -1.90 -23.71
N ASN A 271 25.17 -0.85 -23.26
CA ASN A 271 24.73 0.56 -23.38
C ASN A 271 23.32 0.81 -22.81
N ILE A 272 22.94 0.07 -21.78
CA ILE A 272 21.72 0.28 -21.02
C ILE A 272 22.04 1.32 -19.94
N GLY A 273 21.34 2.46 -19.98
CA GLY A 273 21.40 3.46 -18.91
C GLY A 273 21.08 2.81 -17.57
N GLY A 274 21.91 3.09 -16.55
CA GLY A 274 21.69 2.61 -15.19
C GLY A 274 20.48 3.29 -14.53
N PHE A 275 20.59 3.60 -13.24
CA PHE A 275 19.57 4.39 -12.55
C PHE A 275 19.66 5.89 -12.85
N ASP A 276 20.83 6.37 -13.29
CA ASP A 276 21.21 7.78 -13.25
C ASP A 276 21.47 8.40 -14.64
N ASP A 277 21.39 7.64 -15.74
CA ASP A 277 21.70 8.16 -17.09
C ASP A 277 20.49 8.02 -18.03
N GLU A 278 19.87 9.17 -18.32
CA GLU A 278 18.63 9.32 -19.10
C GLU A 278 18.84 9.84 -20.51
N ARG A 279 20.03 9.67 -21.10
CA ARG A 279 20.24 10.09 -22.48
C ARG A 279 20.16 8.88 -23.41
N GLU A 280 19.03 8.79 -24.12
CA GLU A 280 18.80 7.99 -25.36
C GLU A 280 18.07 6.64 -25.30
N LEU A 281 17.55 6.14 -24.17
CA LEU A 281 16.84 4.84 -24.19
C LEU A 281 15.38 4.89 -24.67
N GLN A 282 14.76 6.06 -24.79
CA GLN A 282 13.33 6.17 -25.14
C GLN A 282 12.98 5.76 -26.59
N ARG A 283 13.92 5.25 -27.42
CA ARG A 283 13.61 4.91 -28.84
C ARG A 283 14.27 3.65 -29.42
N ARG A 284 14.99 2.84 -28.64
CA ARG A 284 15.52 1.56 -29.14
C ARG A 284 14.86 0.40 -28.42
N SER A 285 14.17 -0.45 -29.17
CA SER A 285 13.82 -1.80 -28.70
C SER A 285 15.12 -2.51 -28.35
N LEU A 286 15.18 -3.10 -27.15
CA LEU A 286 16.29 -3.98 -26.80
C LEU A 286 16.22 -5.24 -27.70
N PRO A 287 17.37 -5.77 -28.14
CA PRO A 287 17.45 -7.09 -28.77
C PRO A 287 16.83 -8.18 -27.90
N ASP A 288 16.21 -9.19 -28.52
CA ASP A 288 15.53 -10.27 -27.80
C ASP A 288 16.46 -11.04 -26.84
N GLU A 289 17.71 -11.27 -27.24
CA GLU A 289 18.75 -11.90 -26.39
C GLU A 289 19.00 -11.12 -25.09
N ILE A 290 18.95 -9.78 -25.16
CA ILE A 290 19.11 -8.92 -23.99
C ILE A 290 17.87 -9.00 -23.10
N VAL A 291 16.68 -9.01 -23.70
CA VAL A 291 15.42 -9.13 -22.95
C VAL A 291 15.34 -10.47 -22.21
N GLU A 292 15.76 -11.56 -22.86
CA GLU A 292 15.83 -12.89 -22.26
C GLU A 292 16.79 -12.92 -21.07
N GLU A 293 17.99 -12.38 -21.24
CA GLU A 293 19.00 -12.32 -20.16
C GLU A 293 18.52 -11.46 -18.98
N LEU A 294 17.86 -10.33 -19.24
CA LEU A 294 17.25 -9.52 -18.17
C LEU A 294 16.15 -10.30 -17.43
N SER A 295 15.32 -11.07 -18.14
CA SER A 295 14.30 -11.94 -17.52
C SER A 295 14.92 -13.04 -16.66
N ASN A 296 16.06 -13.60 -17.10
CA ASN A 296 16.85 -14.55 -16.32
C ASN A 296 17.39 -13.90 -15.04
N GLN A 297 17.92 -12.69 -15.12
CA GLN A 297 18.40 -11.93 -13.96
C GLN A 297 17.27 -11.59 -12.98
N VAL A 298 16.09 -11.20 -13.47
CA VAL A 298 14.90 -11.02 -12.62
C VAL A 298 14.62 -12.33 -11.86
N THR A 299 14.52 -13.44 -12.57
CA THR A 299 14.24 -14.76 -11.98
C THR A 299 15.31 -15.17 -10.96
N PHE A 300 16.58 -14.90 -11.25
CA PHE A 300 17.67 -15.19 -10.33
C PHE A 300 17.63 -14.32 -9.07
N PHE A 301 17.26 -13.04 -9.18
CA PHE A 301 17.07 -12.18 -8.02
C PHE A 301 15.96 -12.72 -7.09
N PHE A 302 14.83 -13.16 -7.63
CA PHE A 302 13.76 -13.78 -6.83
C PHE A 302 14.26 -15.01 -6.07
N LYS A 303 15.15 -15.82 -6.67
CA LYS A 303 15.78 -16.97 -5.99
C LYS A 303 16.72 -16.53 -4.87
N LEU A 304 17.59 -15.55 -5.11
CA LEU A 304 18.50 -15.03 -4.09
C LEU A 304 17.75 -14.45 -2.88
N MET A 305 16.55 -13.91 -3.10
CA MET A 305 15.73 -13.30 -2.06
C MET A 305 14.72 -14.25 -1.40
N HIS A 306 14.61 -15.50 -1.88
CA HIS A 306 13.60 -16.49 -1.49
C HIS A 306 12.15 -16.02 -1.69
N TRP A 307 11.86 -15.52 -2.87
CA TRP A 307 10.57 -14.96 -3.28
C TRP A 307 10.00 -15.63 -4.54
N GLU A 308 10.36 -16.88 -4.81
CA GLU A 308 10.00 -17.59 -6.04
C GLU A 308 8.48 -17.64 -6.27
N ASP A 309 7.68 -17.58 -5.21
CA ASP A 309 6.24 -17.54 -5.25
C ASP A 309 5.65 -16.23 -5.81
N TYR A 310 6.34 -15.09 -5.63
CA TYR A 310 5.96 -13.83 -6.28
C TYR A 310 6.28 -13.80 -7.78
N ARG A 311 7.21 -14.65 -8.25
CA ARG A 311 7.79 -14.53 -9.60
C ARG A 311 6.74 -14.62 -10.71
N ALA A 312 5.77 -15.52 -10.58
CA ALA A 312 4.75 -15.73 -11.60
C ALA A 312 3.85 -14.50 -11.76
N GLN A 313 3.32 -14.00 -10.63
CA GLN A 313 2.45 -12.81 -10.63
C GLN A 313 3.20 -11.56 -11.07
N PHE A 314 4.43 -11.35 -10.56
CA PHE A 314 5.25 -10.21 -10.95
C PHE A 314 5.59 -10.22 -12.45
N GLY A 315 5.79 -11.41 -13.04
CA GLY A 315 6.01 -11.56 -14.48
C GLY A 315 4.77 -11.29 -15.35
N SER A 316 3.57 -11.27 -14.77
CA SER A 316 2.32 -10.96 -15.49
C SER A 316 2.04 -9.46 -15.63
N LEU A 317 2.84 -8.61 -14.94
CA LEU A 317 2.76 -7.17 -15.06
C LEU A 317 3.11 -6.70 -16.48
N HIS A 318 2.50 -5.61 -16.93
CA HIS A 318 2.79 -5.00 -18.23
C HIS A 318 4.04 -4.12 -18.17
N ILE A 319 5.11 -4.66 -17.59
CA ILE A 319 6.38 -4.00 -17.31
C ILE A 319 7.47 -4.86 -17.91
N ASP A 320 8.33 -4.30 -18.77
CA ASP A 320 9.42 -5.05 -19.37
C ASP A 320 10.49 -5.47 -18.34
N PRO A 321 11.29 -6.52 -18.64
CA PRO A 321 12.27 -7.06 -17.71
C PRO A 321 13.31 -6.06 -17.20
N LEU A 322 13.67 -5.02 -17.97
CA LEU A 322 14.60 -3.99 -17.51
C LEU A 322 14.02 -3.21 -16.34
N HIS A 323 12.76 -2.78 -16.46
CA HIS A 323 12.08 -2.03 -15.41
C HIS A 323 11.74 -2.89 -14.19
N GLN A 324 11.38 -4.15 -14.41
CA GLN A 324 11.26 -5.14 -13.34
C GLN A 324 12.57 -5.26 -12.54
N LEU A 325 13.70 -5.45 -13.22
CA LEU A 325 15.01 -5.57 -12.58
C LEU A 325 15.40 -4.28 -11.84
N ARG A 326 15.12 -3.10 -12.41
CA ARG A 326 15.33 -1.81 -11.73
C ARG A 326 14.51 -1.67 -10.45
N ALA A 327 13.25 -2.13 -10.43
CA ALA A 327 12.44 -2.14 -9.21
C ALA A 327 13.06 -3.03 -8.12
N LEU A 328 13.52 -4.23 -8.49
CA LEU A 328 14.18 -5.17 -7.59
C LEU A 328 15.51 -4.64 -7.03
N LEU A 329 16.34 -4.05 -7.88
CA LEU A 329 17.59 -3.40 -7.45
C LEU A 329 17.32 -2.18 -6.54
N ALA A 330 16.21 -1.44 -6.79
CA ALA A 330 15.80 -0.33 -5.93
C ALA A 330 15.35 -0.80 -4.54
N TYR A 331 14.71 -1.97 -4.46
CA TYR A 331 14.42 -2.64 -3.19
C TYR A 331 15.71 -3.05 -2.49
N TYR A 332 16.61 -3.77 -3.17
CA TYR A 332 17.88 -4.25 -2.59
C TYR A 332 18.71 -3.09 -2.00
N ARG A 333 18.84 -1.97 -2.73
CA ARG A 333 19.54 -0.78 -2.24
C ARG A 333 18.99 -0.22 -0.93
N ARG A 334 17.69 -0.38 -0.67
CA ARG A 334 17.03 0.05 0.58
C ARG A 334 17.24 -0.97 1.68
N LEU A 335 17.03 -2.24 1.37
CA LEU A 335 17.28 -3.33 2.31
C LEU A 335 18.72 -3.28 2.83
N ARG A 336 19.70 -3.09 1.93
CA ARG A 336 21.12 -2.98 2.27
C ARG A 336 21.42 -1.87 3.28
N LYS A 337 20.59 -0.82 3.38
CA LYS A 337 20.75 0.24 4.40
C LYS A 337 20.51 -0.26 5.81
N LEU A 338 19.76 -1.36 5.98
CA LEU A 338 19.51 -1.96 7.28
C LEU A 338 20.71 -2.80 7.76
N LYS A 339 21.55 -3.30 6.85
CA LYS A 339 22.66 -4.21 7.17
C LYS A 339 23.57 -3.72 8.31
N PRO A 340 24.06 -2.46 8.33
CA PRO A 340 24.94 -2.00 9.41
C PRO A 340 24.28 -2.06 10.80
N TYR A 341 22.96 -1.92 10.88
CA TYR A 341 22.23 -2.01 12.14
C TYR A 341 21.97 -3.46 12.55
N LEU A 342 21.69 -4.34 11.58
CA LEU A 342 21.54 -5.78 11.81
C LEU A 342 22.87 -6.40 12.28
N ASP A 343 23.97 -6.12 11.59
CA ASP A 343 25.29 -6.69 11.91
C ASP A 343 25.83 -6.22 13.27
N SER A 344 25.51 -4.98 13.67
CA SER A 344 25.90 -4.44 14.97
C SER A 344 24.95 -4.80 16.11
N GLY A 345 23.83 -5.49 15.81
CA GLY A 345 22.78 -5.79 16.78
C GLY A 345 21.93 -4.58 17.21
N ARG A 346 22.15 -3.39 16.61
CA ARG A 346 21.40 -2.16 16.91
C ARG A 346 19.97 -2.18 16.38
N LEU A 347 19.69 -3.05 15.43
CA LEU A 347 18.33 -3.35 14.96
C LEU A 347 18.13 -4.85 15.03
N VAL A 348 17.01 -5.27 15.63
CA VAL A 348 16.52 -6.63 15.49
C VAL A 348 15.07 -6.63 15.02
N LEU A 349 14.78 -7.49 14.05
CA LEU A 349 13.46 -7.62 13.45
C LEU A 349 12.65 -8.69 14.19
N GLY A 350 11.36 -8.45 14.37
CA GLY A 350 10.39 -9.41 14.91
C GLY A 350 10.43 -9.56 16.44
N ARG A 351 11.36 -8.91 17.13
CA ARG A 351 11.48 -9.00 18.59
C ARG A 351 11.83 -7.65 19.22
N SER A 352 11.33 -7.45 20.43
CA SER A 352 11.80 -6.41 21.33
C SER A 352 12.95 -6.95 22.18
N MET A 353 13.92 -6.09 22.51
CA MET A 353 15.05 -6.45 23.38
C MET A 353 14.71 -6.35 24.87
N ILE A 354 13.53 -5.82 25.20
CA ILE A 354 13.02 -5.62 26.57
C ILE A 354 11.78 -6.44 26.91
N GLU A 355 11.06 -6.94 25.90
CA GLU A 355 9.89 -7.80 26.13
C GLU A 355 10.32 -9.27 26.15
N PRO A 356 9.74 -10.10 27.03
CA PRO A 356 9.95 -11.54 26.98
C PRO A 356 9.49 -12.11 25.63
N LEU A 357 10.17 -13.14 25.14
CA LEU A 357 9.75 -13.86 23.94
C LEU A 357 8.30 -14.34 24.11
N PRO A 358 7.43 -14.17 23.10
CA PRO A 358 6.10 -14.76 23.16
C PRO A 358 6.25 -16.28 23.35
N PRO A 359 5.37 -16.92 24.14
CA PRO A 359 5.39 -18.37 24.30
C PRO A 359 5.24 -19.04 22.92
N GLU A 360 6.05 -20.06 22.64
CA GLU A 360 5.91 -20.82 21.39
C GLU A 360 4.48 -21.34 21.25
N PRO A 361 3.89 -21.29 20.04
CA PRO A 361 2.57 -21.86 19.82
C PRO A 361 2.61 -23.35 20.16
N SER A 362 1.76 -23.78 21.09
CA SER A 362 1.56 -25.19 21.41
C SER A 362 1.24 -25.95 20.12
N THR A 363 2.18 -26.79 19.66
CA THR A 363 2.02 -27.72 18.52
C THR A 363 0.79 -28.59 18.60
#